data_AF-A0AAJ6HUE8-F1
#
_entry.id   AF-A0AAJ6HUE8-F1
#
_cell.length_a   1.000
_cell.length_b   1.000
_cell.length_c   1.000
_cell.angle_alpha   90.00
_cell.angle_beta   90.00
_cell.angle_gamma   90.00
#
_symmetry.space_group_name_H-M   'P 1'
#
loop_
_entity.id
_entity.type
_entity.pdbx_description
1 polymer ?
#
loop_
_entity_poly.entity_id
_entity_poly.type
_entity_poly.pdbx_seq_one_letter_code
_entity_poly.pdbx_strand_id
1 'polypeptide(L)'
;MFRTNLDRDVRARPQRVARQTRGGLDVVGVRNLISLPGGELKVVFGLVAEVDEALADRDADRVIEAQKLVAGRRAQEPDVAGREPGDDVTAVSDGGAVLMLTRH
;
A
#
# COMPACT_ATOMS: atom_id res chain seq x y z
N MET A 1 13.25 22.24 -22.66
CA MET A 1 13.42 22.34 -21.18
C MET A 1 12.67 21.27 -20.38
N PHE A 2 12.05 20.23 -20.97
CA PHE A 2 11.28 19.22 -20.22
C PHE A 2 12.11 18.14 -19.50
N ARG A 3 13.40 18.00 -19.79
CA ARG A 3 14.26 16.96 -19.21
C ARG A 3 14.75 17.29 -17.80
N THR A 4 14.93 18.56 -17.47
CA THR A 4 15.57 18.99 -16.21
C THR A 4 14.67 18.86 -14.98
N ASN A 5 13.34 18.87 -15.15
CA ASN A 5 12.39 18.69 -14.04
C ASN A 5 12.21 17.20 -13.67
N LEU A 6 12.32 16.31 -14.66
CA LEU A 6 12.17 14.87 -14.43
C LEU A 6 13.25 14.33 -13.47
N ASP A 7 14.50 14.77 -13.63
CA ASP A 7 15.61 14.33 -12.78
C ASP A 7 15.57 14.92 -11.36
N ARG A 8 14.95 16.10 -11.19
CA ARG A 8 14.75 16.73 -9.87
C ARG A 8 13.70 15.99 -9.05
N ASP A 9 12.66 15.47 -9.71
CA ASP A 9 11.58 14.72 -9.07
C ASP A 9 12.00 13.31 -8.65
N VAL A 10 12.97 12.67 -9.33
CA VAL A 10 13.46 11.33 -8.93
C VAL A 10 14.19 11.38 -7.58
N ARG A 11 14.92 12.46 -7.27
CA ARG A 11 15.67 12.58 -6.01
C ARG A 11 14.81 12.86 -4.78
N ALA A 12 13.58 13.36 -4.97
CA ALA A 12 12.66 13.66 -3.88
C ALA A 12 11.61 12.55 -3.65
N ARG A 13 11.64 11.46 -4.42
CA ARG A 13 10.68 10.37 -4.25
C ARG A 13 10.86 9.73 -2.88
N PRO A 14 9.80 9.69 -2.06
CA PRO A 14 9.84 8.99 -0.80
C PRO A 14 10.30 7.54 -0.99
N GLN A 15 11.11 7.04 -0.06
CA GLN A 15 11.63 5.67 -0.14
C GLN A 15 10.47 4.67 -0.16
N ARG A 16 10.47 3.80 -1.18
CA ARG A 16 9.56 2.66 -1.23
C ARG A 16 9.95 1.64 -0.17
N VAL A 17 8.97 1.10 0.54
CA VAL A 17 9.14 0.07 1.57
C VAL A 17 8.32 -1.16 1.20
N ALA A 18 8.87 -2.33 1.48
CA ALA A 18 8.13 -3.59 1.48
C ALA A 18 7.55 -3.84 2.88
N ARG A 19 6.29 -4.25 2.94
CA ARG A 19 5.57 -4.64 4.16
C ARG A 19 4.66 -5.83 3.85
N GLN A 20 4.26 -6.52 4.91
CA GLN A 20 3.24 -7.54 4.82
C GLN A 20 2.04 -7.10 5.66
N THR A 21 0.83 -7.26 5.13
CA THR A 21 -0.40 -7.08 5.90
C THR A 21 -0.55 -8.22 6.91
N ARG A 22 -1.40 -8.04 7.93
CA ARG A 22 -1.73 -9.13 8.87
C ARG A 22 -2.37 -10.34 8.16
N GLY A 23 -3.06 -10.11 7.04
CA GLY A 23 -3.62 -11.16 6.18
C GLY A 23 -2.61 -11.83 5.25
N GLY A 24 -1.31 -11.50 5.35
CA GLY A 24 -0.25 -12.12 4.58
C GLY A 24 -0.05 -11.56 3.17
N LEU A 25 -0.71 -10.45 2.81
CA LEU A 25 -0.48 -9.78 1.54
C LEU A 25 0.80 -8.97 1.58
N ASP A 26 1.68 -9.18 0.60
CA ASP A 26 2.86 -8.35 0.43
C ASP A 26 2.49 -7.01 -0.22
N VAL A 27 3.03 -5.93 0.31
CA VAL A 27 2.69 -4.55 -0.04
C VAL A 27 3.98 -3.80 -0.33
N VAL A 28 4.00 -3.11 -1.47
CA VAL A 28 5.06 -2.17 -1.81
C VAL A 28 4.45 -0.77 -1.85
N GLY A 29 5.02 0.15 -1.08
CA GLY A 29 4.44 1.48 -0.94
C GLY A 29 5.40 2.50 -0.38
N VAL A 30 4.89 3.71 -0.15
CA VAL A 30 5.63 4.81 0.48
C VAL A 30 5.27 4.86 1.95
N ARG A 31 6.30 4.95 2.80
CA ARG A 31 6.15 5.22 4.23
C ARG A 31 6.14 6.73 4.48
N ASN A 32 5.12 7.20 5.19
CA ASN A 32 5.05 8.54 5.76
C ASN A 32 4.95 8.44 7.29
N LEU A 33 5.48 9.45 7.97
CA LEU A 33 5.32 9.62 9.41
C LEU A 33 4.62 10.95 9.63
N ILE A 34 3.48 10.92 10.32
CA ILE A 34 2.66 12.09 10.60
C ILE A 34 2.67 12.29 12.12
N SER A 35 3.26 13.39 12.58
CA SER A 35 3.22 13.78 13.98
C SER A 35 1.88 14.44 14.29
N LEU A 36 1.17 13.95 15.31
CA LEU A 36 -0.12 14.46 15.76
C LEU A 36 -0.06 14.79 17.25
N PRO A 37 -0.95 15.66 17.77
CA PRO A 37 -1.14 15.78 19.22
C PRO A 37 -1.47 14.40 19.82
N GLY A 38 -0.62 13.91 20.72
CA GLY A 38 -0.80 12.59 21.36
C GLY A 38 -0.17 11.40 20.63
N GLY A 39 0.84 11.62 19.78
CA GLY A 39 1.75 10.56 19.29
C GLY A 39 2.13 10.67 17.83
N GLU A 40 2.84 9.65 17.33
CA GLU A 40 3.19 9.55 15.92
C GLU A 40 2.32 8.52 15.20
N LEU A 41 1.91 8.87 13.98
CA LEU A 41 1.17 7.97 13.10
C LEU A 41 2.04 7.60 11.90
N LYS A 42 2.40 6.33 11.80
CA LYS A 42 3.06 5.78 10.62
C LYS A 42 2.01 5.36 9.61
N VAL A 43 2.10 5.92 8.41
CA VAL A 43 1.20 5.64 7.30
C VAL A 43 1.96 5.01 6.15
N VAL A 44 1.48 3.89 5.64
CA VAL A 44 1.99 3.30 4.38
C VAL A 44 0.89 3.36 3.34
N PHE A 45 1.17 4.04 2.23
CA PHE A 45 0.33 4.04 1.02
C PHE A 45 1.01 3.19 -0.04
N GLY A 46 0.37 2.13 -0.49
CA GLY A 46 1.00 1.19 -1.42
C GLY A 46 0.03 0.42 -2.29
N LEU A 47 0.61 -0.52 -3.00
CA LEU A 47 -0.09 -1.52 -3.79
C LEU A 47 0.33 -2.90 -3.29
N VAL A 48 -0.57 -3.87 -3.44
CA VAL A 48 -0.19 -5.28 -3.34
C VAL A 48 0.93 -5.56 -4.35
N ALA A 49 1.96 -6.28 -3.92
CA ALA A 49 3.20 -6.47 -4.67
C ALA A 49 2.96 -7.01 -6.08
N GLU A 50 2.06 -8.00 -6.22
CA GLU A 50 1.70 -8.57 -7.52
C GLU A 50 1.07 -7.55 -8.48
N VAL A 51 0.30 -6.57 -7.96
CA VAL A 51 -0.28 -5.49 -8.77
C VAL A 51 0.78 -4.45 -9.15
N ASP A 52 1.67 -4.10 -8.22
CA ASP A 52 2.79 -3.18 -8.48
C ASP A 52 3.74 -3.74 -9.54
N GLU A 53 4.05 -5.03 -9.48
CA GLU A 53 4.89 -5.72 -10.47
C GLU A 53 4.23 -5.73 -11.85
N ALA A 54 2.95 -6.12 -11.94
CA ALA A 54 2.22 -6.12 -13.20
C ALA A 54 2.15 -4.72 -13.84
N LEU A 55 2.00 -3.66 -13.02
CA LEU A 55 2.06 -2.27 -13.48
C LEU A 55 3.46 -1.88 -13.96
N ALA A 56 4.51 -2.33 -13.26
CA ALA A 56 5.90 -2.08 -13.66
C ALA A 56 6.22 -2.72 -15.02
N ASP A 57 5.68 -3.92 -15.26
CA ASP A 57 5.80 -4.66 -16.52
C ASP A 57 4.91 -4.12 -17.65
N ARG A 58 4.01 -3.17 -17.33
CA ARG A 58 3.05 -2.55 -18.27
C ARG A 58 2.14 -3.57 -18.96
N ASP A 59 1.80 -4.66 -18.27
CA ASP A 59 0.97 -5.74 -18.76
C ASP A 59 -0.45 -5.62 -18.17
N ALA A 60 -1.40 -5.16 -18.99
CA ALA A 60 -2.77 -4.91 -18.55
C ALA A 60 -3.51 -6.19 -18.13
N ASP A 61 -3.26 -7.31 -18.81
CA ASP A 61 -3.91 -8.58 -18.49
C ASP A 61 -3.40 -9.11 -17.15
N ARG A 62 -2.08 -9.02 -16.92
CA ARG A 62 -1.50 -9.35 -15.60
C ARG A 62 -2.01 -8.45 -14.49
N VAL A 63 -2.24 -7.15 -14.75
CA VAL A 63 -2.82 -6.23 -13.75
C VAL A 63 -4.24 -6.68 -13.39
N ILE A 64 -5.07 -7.00 -14.39
CA ILE A 64 -6.45 -7.45 -14.16
C ILE A 64 -6.47 -8.76 -13.37
N GLU A 65 -5.63 -9.73 -13.72
CA GLU A 65 -5.55 -11.01 -13.00
C GLU A 65 -5.04 -10.80 -11.57
N ALA A 66 -4.03 -9.95 -11.36
CA ALA A 66 -3.55 -9.60 -10.02
C ALA A 66 -4.66 -8.95 -9.17
N GLN A 67 -5.45 -8.05 -9.73
CA GLN A 67 -6.58 -7.42 -9.03
C GLN A 67 -7.67 -8.44 -8.66
N LYS A 68 -8.02 -9.36 -9.57
CA LYS A 68 -8.97 -10.45 -9.25
C LYS A 68 -8.49 -11.32 -8.11
N LEU A 69 -7.20 -11.66 -8.08
CA LEU A 69 -6.59 -12.41 -6.99
C LEU A 69 -6.69 -11.67 -5.65
N VAL A 70 -6.42 -10.36 -5.64
CA VAL A 70 -6.57 -9.54 -4.42
C VAL A 70 -8.01 -9.51 -3.95
N ALA A 71 -8.97 -9.24 -4.84
CA ALA A 71 -10.39 -9.25 -4.50
C ALA A 71 -10.83 -10.60 -3.91
N GLY A 72 -10.36 -11.70 -4.50
CA GLY A 72 -10.63 -13.06 -4.02
C GLY A 72 -10.04 -13.36 -2.64
N ARG A 73 -8.83 -12.87 -2.35
CA ARG A 73 -8.20 -13.00 -1.01
C ARG A 73 -8.89 -12.11 0.03
N ARG A 74 -9.26 -10.88 -0.33
CA ARG A 74 -9.98 -9.95 0.56
C ARG A 74 -11.35 -10.48 0.98
N ALA A 75 -12.09 -11.10 0.07
CA ALA A 75 -13.37 -11.72 0.38
C ALA A 75 -13.27 -12.84 1.43
N GLN A 76 -12.07 -13.37 1.66
CA GLN A 76 -11.79 -14.41 2.66
C GLN A 76 -11.28 -13.84 4.00
N GLU A 77 -10.96 -12.55 4.07
CA GLU A 77 -10.58 -11.92 5.34
C GLU A 77 -11.84 -11.59 6.17
N PRO A 78 -11.86 -11.92 7.47
CA PRO A 78 -12.99 -11.62 8.34
C PRO A 78 -13.19 -10.11 8.48
N ASP A 79 -14.46 -9.70 8.44
CA ASP A 79 -14.86 -8.30 8.45
C ASP A 79 -14.33 -7.55 9.69
N VAL A 80 -13.97 -6.29 9.49
CA VAL A 80 -13.13 -5.44 10.37
C VAL A 80 -13.83 -5.01 11.68
N ALA A 81 -15.03 -5.54 11.94
CA ALA A 81 -15.93 -5.12 13.00
C ALA A 81 -15.43 -5.38 14.45
N GLY A 82 -14.29 -6.06 14.63
CA GLY A 82 -13.74 -6.40 15.94
C GLY A 82 -12.50 -5.62 16.41
N ARG A 83 -12.10 -4.52 15.74
CA ARG A 83 -10.86 -3.80 16.11
C ARG A 83 -11.02 -2.96 17.38
N GLU A 84 -10.05 -3.07 18.28
CA GLU A 84 -9.98 -2.20 19.46
C GLU A 84 -9.30 -0.85 19.14
N PRO A 85 -9.60 0.22 19.90
CA PRO A 85 -8.89 1.49 19.79
C PRO A 85 -7.39 1.31 20.09
N GLY A 86 -6.53 1.41 19.06
CA GLY A 86 -5.08 1.26 19.19
C GLY A 86 -4.47 0.22 18.23
N ASP A 87 -5.30 -0.60 17.59
CA ASP A 87 -4.84 -1.59 16.62
C ASP A 87 -4.29 -0.98 15.33
N ASP A 88 -3.34 -1.68 14.70
CA ASP A 88 -2.92 -1.38 13.33
C ASP A 88 -4.11 -1.52 12.38
N VAL A 89 -4.38 -0.47 11.62
CA VAL A 89 -5.44 -0.48 10.61
C VAL A 89 -4.80 -0.80 9.27
N THR A 90 -5.15 -1.94 8.69
CA THR A 90 -4.91 -2.20 7.27
C THR A 90 -6.24 -2.16 6.53
N ALA A 91 -6.29 -1.40 5.43
CA ALA A 91 -7.37 -1.36 4.47
C ALA A 91 -6.81 -1.69 3.08
N VAL A 92 -7.43 -2.65 2.41
CA VAL A 92 -7.06 -3.11 1.07
C VAL A 92 -8.27 -2.91 0.17
N SER A 93 -8.10 -2.29 -1.00
CA SER A 93 -9.14 -2.22 -2.03
C SER A 93 -9.10 -3.44 -2.93
N ASP A 94 -10.21 -3.72 -3.62
CA ASP A 94 -10.28 -4.83 -4.57
C ASP A 94 -9.29 -4.64 -5.74
N GLY A 95 -8.94 -3.40 -6.05
CA GLY A 95 -7.93 -3.05 -7.04
C GLY A 95 -6.48 -3.16 -6.55
N GLY A 96 -6.25 -3.63 -5.33
CA GLY A 96 -4.90 -3.82 -4.76
C GLY A 96 -4.29 -2.58 -4.11
N ALA A 97 -5.03 -1.49 -3.96
CA ALA A 97 -4.55 -0.34 -3.20
C ALA A 97 -4.57 -0.63 -1.69
N VAL A 98 -3.50 -0.28 -0.99
CA VAL A 98 -3.35 -0.57 0.43
C VAL A 98 -3.04 0.69 1.22
N LEU A 99 -3.75 0.85 2.34
CA LEU A 99 -3.47 1.82 3.39
C LEU A 99 -3.18 1.08 4.69
N MET A 100 -1.99 1.29 5.26
CA MET A 100 -1.63 0.79 6.59
C MET A 100 -1.41 1.97 7.55
N LEU A 101 -2.03 1.92 8.72
CA LEU A 101 -1.88 2.90 9.80
C LEU A 101 -1.41 2.18 11.06
N THR A 102 -0.27 2.61 11.60
CA THR A 102 0.30 2.09 12.84
C THR A 102 0.61 3.26 13.76
N ARG A 103 0.10 3.21 15.00
CA ARG A 103 0.39 4.21 16.02
C ARG A 103 1.70 3.85 16.74
N HIS A 104 2.54 4.86 17.00
CA HIS A 104 3.75 4.75 17.81
C HIS A 104 3.71 5.74 18.98
#